data_AF-A0A8F5BUV8-F1
#
_entry.id   AF-A0A8F5BUV8-F1
#
_cell.length_a   1.000
_cell.length_b   1.000
_cell.length_c   1.000
_cell.angle_alpha   90.00
_cell.angle_beta   90.00
_cell.angle_gamma   90.00
#
_symmetry.space_group_name_H-M   'P 1'
#
loop_
_entity.id
_entity.type
_entity.pdbx_description
1 polymer ?
#
loop_
_entity_poly.entity_id
_entity_poly.type
_entity_poly.pdbx_seq_one_letter_code
_entity_poly.pdbx_strand_id
1 'polypeptide(L)' 'MWESTPVTLVIYYALGYGKVRRPMLQALPPGTVIKVKNECKEANALGILSELGFGAIYKVKL' A
#
# COMPACT_ATOMS: atom_id res chain seq x y z
N MET A 1 -17.42 26.17 -0.41
CA MET A 1 -16.29 25.67 0.40
C MET A 1 -16.01 24.25 -0.08
N TRP A 2 -14.87 24.01 -0.72
CA TRP A 2 -14.48 22.66 -1.12
C TRP A 2 -13.82 22.00 0.08
N GLU A 3 -14.49 21.01 0.65
CA GLU A 3 -13.97 20.19 1.73
C GLU A 3 -13.09 19.11 1.08
N SER A 4 -11.76 19.31 1.13
CA SER A 4 -10.80 18.33 0.67
C SER A 4 -10.76 17.18 1.67
N THR A 5 -11.70 16.25 1.56
CA THR A 5 -11.49 14.92 2.12
C THR A 5 -10.25 14.33 1.45
N PRO A 6 -9.25 13.85 2.21
CA PRO A 6 -8.13 13.15 1.59
C PRO A 6 -8.69 11.87 0.99
N VAL A 7 -9.00 11.90 -0.31
CA VAL A 7 -9.37 10.71 -1.06
C VAL A 7 -8.12 9.84 -1.08
N THR A 8 -8.12 8.78 -0.26
CA THR A 8 -7.11 7.74 -0.39
C THR A 8 -7.28 7.13 -1.78
N LEU A 9 -6.42 7.55 -2.72
CA LEU A 9 -6.44 7.06 -4.08
C LEU A 9 -6.06 5.57 -4.05
N VAL A 10 -7.04 4.70 -4.26
CA VAL A 10 -6.79 3.26 -4.45
C VAL A 10 -6.68 3.00 -5.95
N ILE A 11 -5.60 2.35 -6.36
CA ILE A 11 -5.33 2.03 -7.77
C ILE A 11 -5.36 0.52 -8.00
N TYR A 12 -5.65 0.10 -9.23
CA TYR A 12 -5.46 -1.29 -9.63
C TYR A 12 -4.05 -1.50 -10.16
N TYR A 13 -3.28 -2.35 -9.48
CA TYR A 13 -1.91 -2.68 -9.84
C TYR A 13 -1.86 -4.03 -10.57
N ALA A 14 -1.26 -4.04 -11.77
CA ALA A 14 -1.01 -5.28 -12.50
C ALA A 14 0.28 -5.94 -12.00
N LEU A 15 0.18 -7.18 -11.53
CA LEU A 15 1.32 -7.93 -10.96
C LEU A 15 2.28 -8.52 -12.02
N GLY A 16 2.12 -8.14 -13.29
CA GLY A 16 2.92 -8.62 -14.41
C GLY A 16 2.50 -9.99 -14.96
N TYR A 17 3.44 -10.70 -15.56
CA TYR A 17 3.20 -11.95 -16.28
C TYR A 17 4.19 -13.03 -15.80
N GLY A 18 3.70 -14.26 -15.58
CA GLY A 18 4.51 -15.45 -15.27
C GLY A 18 4.35 -16.49 -16.37
N LYS A 19 4.02 -17.74 -16.02
CA LYS A 19 3.51 -18.72 -17.00
C LYS A 19 2.17 -18.28 -17.62
N VAL A 20 1.41 -17.47 -16.88
CA VAL A 20 0.16 -16.81 -17.29
C VAL A 20 0.12 -15.39 -16.71
N ARG A 21 -0.78 -14.53 -17.22
CA ARG A 21 -0.99 -13.17 -16.69
C ARG A 21 -1.42 -13.25 -15.22
N ARG A 22 -0.76 -12.49 -14.37
CA ARG A 22 -1.11 -12.41 -12.94
C ARG A 22 -2.30 -11.45 -12.75
N PRO A 23 -3.13 -11.67 -11.72
CA PRO A 23 -4.30 -10.84 -11.48
C PRO A 23 -3.92 -9.38 -11.19
N MET A 24 -4.88 -8.49 -11.41
CA MET A 24 -4.78 -7.11 -10.95
C MET A 24 -5.37 -7.01 -9.54
N LEU A 25 -4.65 -6.37 -8.63
CA LEU A 25 -5.09 -6.17 -7.25
C LEU A 25 -5.25 -4.69 -6.96
N GLN A 26 -6.19 -4.35 -6.08
CA GLN A 26 -6.25 -3.00 -5.53
C GLN A 26 -5.07 -2.77 -4.58
N ALA A 27 -4.44 -1.61 -4.71
CA ALA A 27 -3.28 -1.24 -3.93
C ALA A 27 -3.29 0.27 -3.63
N LEU A 28 -2.61 0.62 -2.54
CA LEU A 28 -2.24 2.00 -2.27
C LEU A 28 -1.02 2.36 -3.15
N PRO A 29 -1.02 3.52 -3.82
CA PRO A 29 0.11 3.96 -4.62
C PRO A 29 1.33 4.24 -3.72
N PRO A 30 2.55 4.13 -4.27
CA PRO A 30 3.76 4.56 -3.56
C PRO A 30 3.66 5.99 -3.07
N GLY A 31 4.20 6.27 -1.88
CA GLY A 31 4.15 7.60 -1.26
C GLY A 31 2.85 7.87 -0.48
N THR A 32 1.91 6.92 -0.43
CA THR A 32 0.71 7.06 0.42
C THR A 32 1.11 7.12 1.90
N VAL A 33 0.69 8.17 2.60
CA VAL A 33 0.83 8.29 4.06
C VAL A 33 -0.40 7.67 4.72
N ILE A 34 -0.18 6.68 5.58
CA ILE A 34 -1.24 6.01 6.33
C ILE A 34 -1.09 6.26 7.83
N LYS A 35 -2.21 6.48 8.51
CA LYS A 35 -2.27 6.52 9.97
C LYS A 35 -2.60 5.13 10.51
N VAL A 36 -1.71 4.55 11.29
CA VAL A 36 -1.92 3.24 11.91
C VAL A 36 -2.64 3.44 13.25
N LYS A 37 -3.73 2.70 13.50
CA LYS A 37 -4.58 2.91 14.69
C LYS A 37 -3.95 2.49 16.02
N ASN A 38 -3.20 1.38 16.07
CA ASN A 38 -2.76 0.74 17.32
C ASN A 38 -1.25 0.38 17.35
N GLU A 39 -0.39 1.14 16.66
CA GLU A 39 1.05 0.84 16.42
C GLU A 39 1.35 -0.23 15.36
N CYS A 40 2.36 0.03 14.54
CA CYS A 40 2.81 -0.84 13.45
C CYS A 40 4.01 -1.73 13.87
N LYS A 41 4.10 -2.09 15.17
CA LYS A 41 5.18 -2.86 15.84
C LYS A 41 6.54 -2.78 15.11
N GLU A 42 7.14 -3.93 14.79
CA GLU A 42 8.35 -4.08 13.97
C GLU A 42 8.04 -4.40 12.51
N ALA A 43 6.81 -4.15 12.04
CA ALA A 43 6.46 -4.42 10.64
C ALA A 43 7.30 -3.52 9.70
N ASN A 44 7.92 -4.14 8.70
CA ASN A 44 8.67 -3.47 7.64
C ASN A 44 7.88 -3.39 6.32
N ALA A 45 6.80 -4.17 6.22
CA ALA A 45 5.87 -4.17 5.09
C ALA A 45 4.46 -4.56 5.57
N LEU A 46 3.44 -4.14 4.80
CA LEU A 46 2.03 -4.42 5.06
C LEU A 46 1.34 -4.96 3.80
N GLY A 47 0.33 -5.81 4.01
CA GLY A 47 -0.50 -6.35 2.95
C GLY A 47 -0.15 -7.78 2.55
N ILE A 48 -0.97 -8.35 1.66
CA ILE A 48 -0.99 -9.78 1.32
C ILE A 48 0.24 -10.26 0.51
N LEU A 49 1.04 -9.35 -0.05
CA LEU A 49 2.22 -9.67 -0.87
C LEU A 49 3.52 -9.09 -0.28
N SER A 50 3.55 -8.86 1.04
CA SER A 50 4.70 -8.26 1.74
C SER A 50 6.00 -9.07 1.56
N GLU A 51 5.91 -10.39 1.57
CA GLU A 51 7.04 -11.31 1.35
C GLU A 51 7.65 -11.20 -0.06
N LEU A 52 6.89 -10.67 -1.03
CA LEU A 52 7.36 -10.41 -2.39
C LEU A 52 7.94 -8.99 -2.56
N GLY A 53 8.03 -8.21 -1.48
CA GLY A 53 8.54 -6.84 -1.49
C GLY A 53 7.49 -5.74 -1.72
N PHE A 54 6.20 -6.08 -1.76
CA PHE A 54 5.13 -5.08 -1.88
C PHE A 54 4.75 -4.49 -0.53
N GLY A 55 4.19 -3.27 -0.55
CA GLY A 55 3.66 -2.62 0.65
C GLY A 55 4.74 -2.31 1.69
N ALA A 56 5.98 -2.12 1.25
CA ALA A 56 7.06 -1.64 2.10
C ALA A 56 6.69 -0.28 2.72
N ILE A 57 7.01 -0.12 3.99
CA ILE A 57 6.69 1.10 4.74
C ILE A 57 7.94 1.75 5.33
N TYR A 58 7.91 3.08 5.39
CA TYR A 58 8.85 3.85 6.18
C TYR A 58 8.15 4.35 7.44
N LYS A 59 8.75 4.08 8.60
CA LYS A 59 8.27 4.64 9.87
C LYS A 59 8.85 6.04 10.00
N VAL A 60 7.97 7.04 9.94
CA VAL A 60 8.34 8.42 10.27
C VAL A 60 8.29 8.54 11.79
N LYS A 61 9.46 8.66 12.43
CA LYS A 61 9.55 9.07 13.82
C LYS A 61 9.24 10.57 13.84
N LEU A 62 8.12 10.95 14.46
CA LEU A 62 7.83 12.33 14.83
C LEU A 62 8.64 12.70 16.07
#